data_AF-J9BC56-F1
#
_entry.id   AF-J9BC56-F1
#
_cell.length_a   1.000
_cell.length_b   1.000
_cell.length_c   1.000
_cell.angle_alpha   90.00
_cell.angle_beta   90.00
_cell.angle_gamma   90.00
#
_symmetry.space_group_name_H-M   'P 1'
#
loop_
_entity.id
_entity.type
_entity.pdbx_description
1 polymer ?
#
loop_
_entity_poly.entity_id
_entity_poly.type
_entity_poly.pdbx_seq_one_letter_code
_entity_poly.pdbx_strand_id
1 'polypeptide(L)'
;MDGTQAKKIVTENLVWPNALAIDYFAERLYWADAFRDVIEMANLDGTGRRTVISDDKLVPHVFGLTIFDDTIFWSDWTRRGILFADKLTGQNSTRLMKTVLPPYSLKAYHSFMQMAAPNICEVTTCQHICAPKLDGSGQQCLCAEGFIMHESGLCEPNCTKHQLLCSRPDHKCLSLIYRCDESYNCRNGDDEMECPVSICMHDERMFPCRDNRKCILRSQRCDGFVDCYDESDEFYCADLAIAWSH
;
A
#
# COMPACT_ATOMS: atom_id res chain seq x y z
N MET A 1 13.90 1.94 9.94
CA MET A 1 12.52 1.97 9.37
C MET A 1 12.55 2.40 7.90
N ASP A 2 13.68 2.19 7.24
CA ASP A 2 14.03 2.58 5.87
C ASP A 2 13.73 1.49 4.84
N GLY A 3 13.32 0.29 5.29
CA GLY A 3 12.92 -0.82 4.43
C GLY A 3 14.08 -1.58 3.77
N THR A 4 15.34 -1.19 3.98
CA THR A 4 16.49 -1.75 3.27
C THR A 4 16.92 -3.13 3.76
N GLN A 5 16.76 -3.42 5.05
CA GLN A 5 17.23 -4.66 5.70
C GLN A 5 16.08 -5.54 6.20
N ALA A 6 15.09 -5.80 5.34
CA ALA A 6 13.99 -6.70 5.67
C ALA A 6 14.50 -8.13 5.94
N LYS A 7 14.25 -8.65 7.16
CA LYS A 7 14.69 -9.97 7.59
C LYS A 7 13.52 -10.81 8.08
N LYS A 8 13.50 -12.09 7.69
CA LYS A 8 12.57 -13.09 8.24
C LYS A 8 13.11 -13.56 9.60
N ILE A 9 12.32 -13.39 10.67
CA ILE A 9 12.71 -13.75 12.04
C ILE A 9 12.04 -15.04 12.54
N VAL A 10 10.84 -15.37 12.05
CA VAL A 10 10.13 -16.62 12.34
C VAL A 10 9.62 -17.20 11.02
N THR A 11 9.99 -18.44 10.71
CA THR A 11 9.68 -19.09 9.43
C THR A 11 9.04 -20.46 9.56
N GLU A 12 9.16 -21.09 10.74
CA GLU A 12 8.67 -22.43 10.98
C GLU A 12 7.38 -22.40 11.77
N ASN A 13 6.54 -23.43 11.64
CA ASN A 13 5.36 -23.59 12.48
C ASN A 13 4.42 -22.37 12.45
N LEU A 14 4.27 -21.76 11.27
CA LEU A 14 3.36 -20.66 10.99
C LEU A 14 2.45 -21.08 9.84
N VAL A 15 1.14 -20.95 10.01
CA VAL A 15 0.13 -21.24 8.98
C VAL A 15 -0.70 -20.00 8.70
N TRP A 16 -1.27 -19.39 9.74
CA TRP A 16 -2.09 -18.18 9.59
C TRP A 16 -1.81 -17.14 10.68
N PRO A 17 -0.62 -16.51 10.68
CA PRO A 17 -0.29 -15.44 11.62
C PRO A 17 -1.10 -14.18 11.29
N ASN A 18 -2.17 -13.92 12.06
CA ASN A 18 -3.10 -12.82 11.80
C ASN A 18 -2.88 -11.60 12.70
N ALA A 19 -2.39 -11.82 13.91
CA ALA A 19 -2.28 -10.78 14.92
C ALA A 19 -0.85 -10.68 15.43
N LEU A 20 -0.38 -9.45 15.65
CA LEU A 20 0.97 -9.13 16.10
C LEU A 20 0.94 -7.96 17.08
N ALA A 21 1.71 -8.05 18.16
CA ALA A 21 2.06 -6.91 19.01
C ALA A 21 3.49 -7.02 19.53
N ILE A 22 4.03 -5.87 19.95
CA ILE A 22 5.36 -5.73 20.51
C ILE A 22 5.20 -5.24 21.95
N ASP A 23 5.90 -5.89 22.87
CA ASP A 23 6.15 -5.38 24.21
C ASP A 23 7.50 -4.68 24.20
N TYR A 24 7.48 -3.34 24.15
CA TYR A 24 8.68 -2.52 24.04
C TYR A 24 9.55 -2.54 25.30
N PHE A 25 8.96 -2.77 26.47
CA PHE A 25 9.71 -2.80 27.74
C PHE A 25 10.41 -4.15 27.94
N ALA A 26 9.76 -5.24 27.55
CA ALA A 26 10.31 -6.58 27.67
C ALA A 26 11.09 -7.04 26.42
N GLU A 27 11.16 -6.20 25.38
CA GLU A 27 11.77 -6.51 24.07
C GLU A 27 11.28 -7.84 23.48
N ARG A 28 9.94 -8.01 23.46
CA ARG A 28 9.30 -9.25 23.03
C ARG A 28 8.24 -9.03 21.95
N LEU A 29 8.19 -9.98 21.03
CA LEU A 29 7.17 -10.10 20.00
C LEU A 29 6.10 -11.09 20.49
N TYR A 30 4.83 -10.76 20.32
CA TYR A 30 3.70 -11.67 20.52
C TYR A 30 2.90 -11.76 19.23
N TRP A 31 2.55 -12.98 18.80
CA TRP A 31 1.69 -13.19 17.65
C TRP A 31 0.65 -14.28 17.93
N ALA A 32 -0.45 -14.23 17.20
CA ALA A 32 -1.44 -15.30 17.19
C ALA A 32 -1.51 -15.95 15.81
N ASP A 33 -1.58 -17.27 15.79
CA ASP A 33 -1.84 -18.07 14.59
C ASP A 33 -3.27 -18.61 14.66
N ALA A 34 -4.13 -18.11 13.78
CA ALA A 34 -5.57 -18.39 13.78
C ALA A 34 -5.93 -19.76 13.19
N PHE A 35 -4.97 -20.46 12.56
CA PHE A 35 -5.20 -21.84 12.10
C PHE A 35 -4.69 -22.86 13.12
N ARG A 36 -3.60 -22.52 13.82
CA ARG A 36 -3.01 -23.39 14.84
C ARG A 36 -3.64 -23.22 16.22
N ASP A 37 -4.55 -22.26 16.39
CA ASP A 37 -5.18 -21.90 17.67
C ASP A 37 -4.15 -21.65 18.78
N VAL A 38 -3.13 -20.86 18.48
CA VAL A 38 -2.07 -20.52 19.43
C VAL A 38 -1.80 -19.02 19.51
N ILE A 39 -1.39 -18.59 20.70
CA ILE A 39 -0.66 -17.33 20.91
C ILE A 39 0.74 -17.67 21.36
N GLU A 40 1.72 -17.14 20.67
CA GLU A 40 3.14 -17.38 20.89
C GLU A 40 3.89 -16.07 21.13
N MET A 41 5.06 -16.21 21.73
CA MET A 41 5.97 -15.12 22.02
C MET A 41 7.40 -15.49 21.65
N ALA A 42 8.21 -14.49 21.32
CA ALA A 42 9.65 -14.61 21.11
C ALA A 42 10.34 -13.28 21.45
N ASN A 43 11.67 -13.29 21.47
CA ASN A 43 12.46 -12.07 21.43
C ASN A 43 12.28 -11.37 20.07
N LEU A 44 12.66 -10.08 19.96
CA LEU A 44 12.53 -9.31 18.71
C LEU A 44 13.34 -9.89 17.53
N ASP A 45 14.37 -10.68 17.80
CA ASP A 45 15.18 -11.38 16.80
C ASP A 45 14.60 -12.75 16.39
N GLY A 46 13.50 -13.18 17.00
CA GLY A 46 12.84 -14.48 16.79
C GLY A 46 13.34 -15.61 17.72
N THR A 47 14.36 -15.37 18.53
CA THR A 47 14.87 -16.36 19.49
C THR A 47 13.97 -16.49 20.72
N GLY A 48 14.17 -17.54 21.53
CA GLY A 48 13.40 -17.72 22.76
C GLY A 48 11.91 -17.95 22.53
N ARG A 49 11.53 -18.50 21.36
CA ARG A 49 10.14 -18.79 21.01
C ARG A 49 9.48 -19.69 22.07
N ARG A 50 8.30 -19.28 22.54
CA ARG A 50 7.49 -20.01 23.52
C ARG A 50 6.01 -19.83 23.22
N THR A 51 5.24 -20.89 23.40
CA THR A 51 3.77 -20.82 23.34
C THR A 51 3.21 -20.31 24.67
N VAL A 52 2.36 -19.29 24.61
CA VAL A 52 1.69 -18.69 25.76
C VAL A 52 0.32 -19.31 25.98
N ILE A 53 -0.45 -19.46 24.90
CA ILE A 53 -1.78 -20.10 24.90
C ILE A 53 -1.84 -21.08 23.73
N SER A 54 -2.38 -22.28 23.97
CA SER A 54 -2.57 -23.34 22.97
C SER A 54 -3.88 -24.10 23.17
N ASP A 55 -4.91 -23.41 23.69
CA ASP A 55 -6.22 -23.96 23.96
C ASP A 55 -7.19 -23.47 22.87
N ASP A 56 -7.67 -24.41 22.06
CA ASP A 56 -8.60 -24.22 20.94
C ASP A 56 -9.92 -23.56 21.38
N LYS A 57 -10.30 -23.70 22.64
CA LYS A 57 -11.50 -23.04 23.19
C LYS A 57 -11.23 -21.61 23.64
N LEU A 58 -9.98 -21.26 23.94
CA LEU A 58 -9.58 -19.92 24.37
C LEU A 58 -9.27 -19.00 23.19
N VAL A 59 -8.57 -19.51 22.18
CA VAL A 59 -8.07 -18.74 21.03
C VAL A 59 -8.47 -19.35 19.66
N PRO A 60 -9.74 -19.74 19.45
CA PRO A 60 -10.20 -20.41 18.23
C PRO A 60 -10.09 -19.58 16.94
N HIS A 61 -10.09 -18.25 17.02
CA HIS A 61 -9.94 -17.41 15.83
C HIS A 61 -9.51 -15.97 16.19
N VAL A 62 -8.26 -15.80 16.56
CA VAL A 62 -7.70 -14.49 16.92
C VAL A 62 -7.51 -13.61 15.68
N PHE A 63 -7.99 -12.37 15.72
CA PHE A 63 -7.80 -11.41 14.62
C PHE A 63 -6.81 -10.29 14.96
N GLY A 64 -6.93 -9.69 16.13
CA GLY A 64 -6.06 -8.63 16.61
C GLY A 64 -5.57 -8.94 18.01
N LEU A 65 -4.39 -8.43 18.37
CA LEU A 65 -3.86 -8.53 19.72
C LEU A 65 -3.11 -7.24 20.11
N THR A 66 -3.07 -6.97 21.40
CA THR A 66 -2.28 -5.88 21.99
C THR A 66 -1.79 -6.31 23.37
N ILE A 67 -0.64 -5.79 23.78
CA ILE A 67 -0.12 -5.95 25.14
C ILE A 67 -0.34 -4.64 25.88
N PHE A 68 -0.69 -4.73 27.16
CA PHE A 68 -0.61 -3.61 28.08
C PHE A 68 -0.27 -4.16 29.47
N ASP A 69 0.79 -3.62 30.07
CA ASP A 69 1.30 -4.08 31.36
C ASP A 69 1.60 -5.60 31.34
N ASP A 70 1.14 -6.37 32.33
CA ASP A 70 1.30 -7.82 32.39
C ASP A 70 0.19 -8.61 31.67
N THR A 71 -0.67 -7.93 30.91
CA THR A 71 -1.85 -8.53 30.28
C THR A 71 -1.74 -8.53 28.76
N ILE A 72 -2.11 -9.66 28.16
CA ILE A 72 -2.36 -9.76 26.72
C ILE A 72 -3.86 -9.66 26.46
N PHE A 73 -4.26 -8.81 25.51
CA PHE A 73 -5.63 -8.65 25.06
C PHE A 73 -5.74 -9.08 23.60
N TRP A 74 -6.80 -9.78 23.24
CA TRP A 74 -7.05 -10.18 21.86
C TRP A 74 -8.52 -10.12 21.49
N SER A 75 -8.79 -9.92 20.21
CA SER A 75 -10.12 -10.02 19.60
C SER A 75 -10.28 -11.39 18.98
N ASP A 76 -11.46 -11.99 19.16
CA ASP A 76 -11.76 -13.31 18.63
C ASP A 76 -13.13 -13.34 17.93
N TRP A 77 -13.15 -13.84 16.70
CA TRP A 77 -14.34 -13.91 15.86
C TRP A 77 -15.33 -14.98 16.30
N THR A 78 -14.83 -16.12 16.77
CA THR A 78 -15.62 -17.28 17.21
C THR A 78 -16.18 -17.03 18.61
N ARG A 79 -15.37 -16.49 19.53
CA ARG A 79 -15.82 -16.13 20.89
C ARG A 79 -16.63 -14.84 20.93
N ARG A 80 -16.70 -14.11 19.82
CA ARG A 80 -17.48 -12.89 19.63
C ARG A 80 -17.20 -11.87 20.73
N GLY A 81 -15.94 -11.47 20.85
CA GLY A 81 -15.55 -10.56 21.90
C GLY A 81 -14.07 -10.25 21.98
N ILE A 82 -13.74 -9.45 23.01
CA ILE A 82 -12.38 -9.17 23.43
C ILE A 82 -12.12 -9.99 24.70
N LEU A 83 -10.99 -10.67 24.72
CA LEU A 83 -10.53 -11.50 25.83
C LEU A 83 -9.18 -10.99 26.31
N PHE A 84 -8.83 -11.40 27.54
CA PHE A 84 -7.52 -11.11 28.09
C PHE A 84 -7.02 -12.26 28.98
N ALA A 85 -5.71 -12.32 29.17
CA ALA A 85 -5.03 -13.28 30.03
C ALA A 85 -3.67 -12.70 30.46
N ASP A 86 -3.01 -13.38 31.40
CA ASP A 86 -1.62 -13.08 31.77
C ASP A 86 -0.68 -13.32 30.57
N LYS A 87 0.17 -12.35 30.25
CA LYS A 87 0.99 -12.39 29.02
C LYS A 87 2.10 -13.46 29.04
N LEU A 88 2.50 -13.94 30.21
CA LEU A 88 3.62 -14.89 30.36
C LEU A 88 3.15 -16.33 30.53
N THR A 89 2.00 -16.53 31.18
CA THR A 89 1.46 -17.85 31.54
C THR A 89 0.23 -18.23 30.72
N GLY A 90 -0.46 -17.27 30.11
CA GLY A 90 -1.73 -17.50 29.43
C GLY A 90 -2.88 -17.84 30.38
N GLN A 91 -2.66 -17.78 31.70
CA GLN A 91 -3.66 -18.10 32.72
C GLN A 91 -4.61 -16.93 32.99
N ASN A 92 -5.63 -17.20 33.81
CA ASN A 92 -6.68 -16.23 34.17
C ASN A 92 -7.39 -15.65 32.93
N SER A 93 -7.55 -16.48 31.89
CA SER A 93 -8.24 -16.06 30.68
C SER A 93 -9.70 -15.76 30.97
N THR A 94 -10.13 -14.53 30.67
CA THR A 94 -11.53 -14.13 30.80
C THR A 94 -11.95 -13.24 29.64
N ARG A 95 -13.26 -13.18 29.38
CA ARG A 95 -13.84 -12.33 28.34
C ARG A 95 -14.11 -10.94 28.92
N LEU A 96 -13.40 -9.94 28.42
CA LEU A 96 -13.58 -8.54 28.80
C LEU A 96 -14.91 -7.99 28.28
N MET A 97 -15.19 -8.22 27.01
CA MET A 97 -16.37 -7.67 26.34
C MET A 97 -16.92 -8.67 25.33
N LYS A 98 -18.25 -8.76 25.24
CA LYS A 98 -18.93 -9.47 24.17
C LYS A 98 -19.33 -8.48 23.07
N THR A 99 -19.13 -8.87 21.81
CA THR A 99 -19.51 -8.07 20.66
C THR A 99 -20.60 -8.77 19.86
N VAL A 100 -21.45 -7.99 19.20
CA VAL A 100 -22.47 -8.53 18.27
C VAL A 100 -21.80 -8.94 16.96
N LEU A 101 -20.98 -8.05 16.41
CA LEU A 101 -20.20 -8.27 15.19
C LEU A 101 -18.80 -8.82 15.50
N PRO A 102 -18.15 -9.51 14.54
CA PRO A 102 -16.77 -9.97 14.71
C PRO A 102 -15.84 -8.78 14.98
N PRO A 103 -15.10 -8.76 16.09
CA PRO A 103 -14.16 -7.68 16.37
C PRO A 103 -12.89 -7.87 15.53
N TYR A 104 -12.39 -6.76 14.96
CA TYR A 104 -11.16 -6.75 14.16
C TYR A 104 -9.97 -6.32 15.02
N SER A 105 -9.18 -5.32 14.58
CA SER A 105 -8.00 -4.86 15.30
C SER A 105 -8.36 -4.20 16.64
N LEU A 106 -7.49 -4.38 17.63
CA LEU A 106 -7.49 -3.61 18.86
C LEU A 106 -6.08 -3.07 19.16
N LYS A 107 -6.05 -1.97 19.92
CA LYS A 107 -4.82 -1.32 20.40
C LYS A 107 -5.07 -0.78 21.80
N ALA A 108 -4.08 -0.93 22.68
CA ALA A 108 -4.10 -0.26 23.97
C ALA A 108 -3.78 1.23 23.77
N TYR A 109 -4.62 2.10 24.34
CA TYR A 109 -4.42 3.55 24.31
C TYR A 109 -3.94 4.02 25.68
N HIS A 110 -2.66 4.36 25.78
CA HIS A 110 -2.03 4.90 26.98
C HIS A 110 -0.76 5.68 26.60
N SER A 111 -0.40 6.70 27.36
CA SER A 111 0.82 7.51 27.10
C SER A 111 2.10 6.66 27.10
N PHE A 112 2.19 5.66 27.98
CA PHE A 112 3.32 4.71 27.99
C PHE A 112 3.40 3.79 26.75
N MET A 113 2.32 3.65 25.97
CA MET A 113 2.37 2.88 24.72
C MET A 113 3.03 3.68 23.58
N GLN A 114 3.27 4.97 23.78
CA GLN A 114 3.93 5.88 22.84
C GLN A 114 4.96 6.71 23.61
N MET A 115 5.98 6.05 24.14
CA MET A 115 7.02 6.71 24.92
C MET A 115 7.61 7.88 24.13
N ALA A 116 7.72 9.03 24.78
CA ALA A 116 8.29 10.21 24.16
C ALA A 116 9.76 9.94 23.81
N ALA A 117 10.07 10.02 22.52
CA ALA A 117 11.42 9.96 21.98
C ALA A 117 11.67 11.22 21.16
N PRO A 118 12.91 11.76 21.16
CA PRO A 118 13.23 12.90 20.32
C PRO A 118 13.01 12.53 18.85
N ASN A 119 12.35 13.41 18.10
CA ASN A 119 12.16 13.21 16.68
C ASN A 119 13.48 13.52 15.95
N ILE A 120 14.20 12.48 15.52
CA ILE A 120 15.48 12.61 14.79
C ILE A 120 15.31 13.38 13.46
N CYS A 121 14.07 13.43 12.94
CA CYS A 121 13.71 14.15 11.72
C CYS A 121 13.10 15.55 11.98
N GLU A 122 13.14 16.07 13.21
CA GLU A 122 12.60 17.41 13.52
C GLU A 122 13.30 18.51 12.71
N VAL A 123 14.62 18.40 12.55
CA VAL A 123 15.40 19.27 11.66
C VAL A 123 16.00 18.39 10.57
N THR A 124 15.39 18.42 9.39
CA THR A 124 15.80 17.62 8.23
C THR A 124 15.90 18.45 6.97
N THR A 125 16.84 18.07 6.10
CA THR A 125 17.01 18.62 4.75
C THR A 125 16.47 17.66 3.67
N CYS A 126 15.84 16.55 4.07
CA CYS A 126 15.29 15.59 3.12
C CYS A 126 14.15 16.21 2.29
N GLN A 127 14.18 16.02 0.98
CA GLN A 127 13.13 16.53 0.09
C GLN A 127 11.80 15.78 0.24
N HIS A 128 11.84 14.45 0.38
CA HIS A 128 10.63 13.63 0.41
C HIS A 128 10.39 13.05 1.81
N ILE A 129 11.11 11.99 2.18
CA ILE A 129 10.87 11.24 3.41
C ILE A 129 12.14 11.24 4.25
N CYS A 130 12.01 11.50 5.55
CA CYS A 130 13.07 11.29 6.53
C CYS A 130 12.71 10.10 7.41
N ALA A 131 13.65 9.15 7.57
CA ALA A 131 13.49 7.98 8.42
C ALA A 131 14.75 7.72 9.27
N PRO A 132 14.61 7.16 10.47
CA PRO A 132 15.77 6.76 11.26
C PRO A 132 16.45 5.52 10.67
N LYS A 133 17.78 5.56 10.68
CA LYS A 133 18.64 4.44 10.29
C LYS A 133 18.56 3.30 11.31
N LEU A 134 18.77 2.08 10.83
CA LEU A 134 18.68 0.87 11.65
C LEU A 134 19.75 0.82 12.77
N ASP A 135 20.94 1.35 12.49
CA ASP A 135 22.08 1.37 13.42
C ASP A 135 21.98 2.46 14.49
N GLY A 136 20.91 3.27 14.47
CA GLY A 136 20.76 4.40 15.38
C GLY A 136 21.73 5.55 15.11
N SER A 137 22.51 5.51 14.02
CA SER A 137 23.53 6.52 13.70
C SER A 137 22.96 7.86 13.22
N GLY A 138 21.63 7.94 13.00
CA GLY A 138 20.94 9.18 12.68
C GLY A 138 19.76 9.01 11.73
N GLN A 139 19.52 10.05 10.92
CA GLN A 139 18.49 10.07 9.88
C GLN A 139 19.03 9.63 8.52
N GLN A 140 18.14 9.14 7.66
CA GLN A 140 18.35 8.87 6.26
C GLN A 140 17.19 9.44 5.44
N CYS A 141 17.52 10.09 4.33
CA CYS A 141 16.51 10.52 3.37
C CYS A 141 16.09 9.34 2.50
N LEU A 142 14.81 9.29 2.16
CA LEU A 142 14.22 8.33 1.24
C LEU A 142 13.42 9.08 0.20
N CYS A 143 13.47 8.61 -1.03
CA CYS A 143 12.69 9.17 -2.12
C CYS A 143 11.33 8.47 -2.20
N ALA A 144 10.29 9.22 -2.54
CA ALA A 144 8.97 8.67 -2.82
C ALA A 144 9.02 7.70 -4.00
N GLU A 145 7.97 6.90 -4.16
CA GLU A 145 7.83 5.97 -5.27
C GLU A 145 8.02 6.67 -6.63
N GLY A 146 8.81 6.07 -7.52
CA GLY A 146 9.14 6.65 -8.83
C GLY A 146 10.31 7.64 -8.83
N PHE A 147 10.92 7.93 -7.67
CA PHE A 147 12.09 8.78 -7.56
C PHE A 147 13.33 8.01 -7.09
N ILE A 148 14.49 8.41 -7.58
CA ILE A 148 15.80 7.87 -7.18
C ILE A 148 16.64 8.95 -6.51
N MET A 149 17.46 8.54 -5.55
CA MET A 149 18.37 9.45 -4.86
C MET A 149 19.62 9.68 -5.72
N HIS A 150 19.83 10.93 -6.14
CA HIS A 150 21.03 11.37 -6.86
C HIS A 150 22.17 11.68 -5.87
N GLU A 151 23.42 11.74 -6.33
CA GLU A 151 24.62 11.97 -5.50
C GLU A 151 24.59 13.27 -4.70
N SER A 152 23.81 14.25 -5.17
CA SER A 152 23.56 15.54 -4.52
C SER A 152 22.62 15.45 -3.31
N GLY A 153 22.05 14.27 -3.02
CA GLY A 153 21.02 14.08 -2.00
C GLY A 153 19.61 14.52 -2.43
N LEU A 154 19.46 14.90 -3.70
CA LEU A 154 18.18 15.26 -4.32
C LEU A 154 17.46 14.02 -4.84
N CYS A 155 16.14 14.03 -4.76
CA CYS A 155 15.30 13.00 -5.34
C CYS A 155 14.89 13.40 -6.75
N GLU A 156 15.38 12.67 -7.74
CA GLU A 156 15.07 12.89 -9.15
C GLU A 156 14.09 11.82 -9.66
N PRO A 157 13.13 12.19 -10.50
CA PRO A 157 12.17 11.25 -11.06
C PRO A 157 12.87 10.26 -11.99
N ASN A 158 12.67 8.97 -11.77
CA ASN A 158 13.19 7.90 -12.62
C ASN A 158 12.11 7.46 -13.60
N CYS A 159 11.83 8.30 -14.59
CA CYS A 159 10.83 7.99 -15.61
C CYS A 159 11.41 7.07 -16.69
N THR A 160 10.67 6.03 -17.05
CA THR A 160 10.93 5.24 -18.25
C THR A 160 10.57 6.03 -19.51
N LYS A 161 11.06 5.58 -20.67
CA LYS A 161 10.73 6.19 -21.98
C LYS A 161 9.23 6.24 -22.30
N HIS A 162 8.42 5.40 -21.65
CA HIS A 162 6.97 5.32 -21.84
C HIS A 162 6.19 6.00 -20.71
N GLN A 163 6.80 6.97 -20.03
CA GLN A 163 6.17 7.75 -18.98
C GLN A 163 6.31 9.25 -19.28
N LEU A 164 5.27 10.01 -18.95
CA LEU A 164 5.27 11.46 -18.95
C LEU A 164 5.78 11.97 -17.60
N LEU A 165 6.72 12.90 -17.61
CA LEU A 165 7.16 13.60 -16.40
C LEU A 165 6.32 14.87 -16.21
N CYS A 166 5.59 14.98 -15.10
CA CYS A 166 4.90 16.21 -14.71
C CYS A 166 5.92 17.33 -14.41
N SER A 167 5.63 18.58 -14.75
CA SER A 167 6.46 19.71 -14.33
C SER A 167 6.37 19.93 -12.82
N ARG A 168 7.25 20.80 -12.30
CA ARG A 168 7.24 21.19 -10.89
C ARG A 168 5.89 21.85 -10.55
N PRO A 169 5.31 21.58 -9.36
CA PRO A 169 5.93 20.95 -8.19
C PRO A 169 5.72 19.44 -8.06
N ASP A 170 4.95 18.80 -8.94
CA ASP A 170 4.56 17.39 -8.81
C ASP A 170 5.73 16.46 -9.16
N HIS A 171 6.43 16.75 -10.27
CA HIS A 171 7.62 16.01 -10.73
C HIS A 171 7.46 14.48 -10.76
N LYS A 172 6.22 13.98 -10.87
CA LYS A 172 5.87 12.56 -10.90
C LYS A 172 5.95 12.00 -12.32
N CYS A 173 6.32 10.73 -12.43
CA CYS A 173 6.20 9.98 -13.67
C CYS A 173 4.79 9.35 -13.79
N LEU A 174 4.03 9.79 -14.79
CA LEU A 174 2.74 9.19 -15.17
C LEU A 174 2.93 8.23 -16.33
N SER A 175 2.16 7.15 -16.37
CA SER A 175 2.09 6.31 -17.59
C SER A 175 1.53 7.13 -18.75
N LEU A 176 2.04 6.90 -19.97
CA LEU A 176 1.54 7.61 -21.17
C LEU A 176 0.03 7.41 -21.43
N ILE A 177 -0.62 6.43 -20.81
CA ILE A 177 -2.09 6.27 -20.88
C ILE A 177 -2.84 7.42 -20.21
N TYR A 178 -2.21 8.12 -19.26
CA TYR A 178 -2.78 9.28 -18.55
C TYR A 178 -2.41 10.60 -19.21
N ARG A 179 -1.91 10.56 -20.45
CA ARG A 179 -1.59 11.77 -21.20
C ARG A 179 -2.74 12.00 -22.17
N CYS A 180 -3.42 13.13 -22.05
CA CYS A 180 -4.55 13.50 -22.89
C CYS A 180 -5.76 12.56 -22.72
N ASP A 181 -6.03 12.15 -21.47
CA ASP A 181 -7.15 11.25 -21.13
C ASP A 181 -8.37 12.00 -20.58
N GLU A 182 -8.40 13.33 -20.75
CA GLU A 182 -9.41 14.25 -20.23
C GLU A 182 -9.44 14.33 -18.68
N SER A 183 -8.44 13.76 -18.01
CA SER A 183 -8.26 13.83 -16.56
C SER A 183 -6.96 14.56 -16.21
N TYR A 184 -7.03 15.47 -15.24
CA TYR A 184 -5.86 16.18 -14.74
C TYR A 184 -5.15 15.34 -13.67
N ASN A 185 -4.23 14.49 -14.09
CA ASN A 185 -3.41 13.64 -13.23
C ASN A 185 -2.12 14.33 -12.78
N CYS A 186 -1.58 15.30 -13.54
CA CYS A 186 -0.57 16.21 -13.03
C CYS A 186 -1.24 17.38 -12.29
N ARG A 187 -0.62 17.84 -11.19
CA ARG A 187 -1.15 19.00 -10.43
C ARG A 187 -1.36 20.28 -11.25
N ASN A 188 -0.53 20.51 -12.27
CA ASN A 188 -0.63 21.68 -13.16
C ASN A 188 -1.42 21.39 -14.44
N GLY A 189 -1.86 20.14 -14.65
CA GLY A 189 -2.52 19.71 -15.88
C GLY A 189 -1.61 19.59 -17.10
N ASP A 190 -0.28 19.47 -16.90
CA ASP A 190 0.69 19.34 -18.01
C ASP A 190 0.45 18.10 -18.87
N ASP A 191 -0.16 17.08 -18.29
CA ASP A 191 -0.61 15.87 -18.96
C ASP A 191 -1.71 16.09 -19.99
N GLU A 192 -2.48 17.18 -19.84
CA GLU A 192 -3.54 17.60 -20.75
C GLU A 192 -3.13 18.82 -21.61
N MET A 193 -1.88 19.28 -21.48
CA MET A 193 -1.33 20.39 -22.27
C MET A 193 -0.45 19.87 -23.41
N GLU A 194 -0.53 20.56 -24.56
CA GLU A 194 0.26 20.22 -25.76
C GLU A 194 0.20 18.72 -26.09
N CYS A 195 -1.01 18.22 -26.33
CA CYS A 195 -1.28 16.85 -26.74
C CYS A 195 -0.96 16.64 -28.23
N PRO A 196 0.20 16.03 -28.59
CA PRO A 196 0.40 15.59 -29.96
C PRO A 196 -0.47 14.35 -30.19
N VAL A 197 -1.32 14.43 -31.20
CA VAL A 197 -2.02 13.33 -31.90
C VAL A 197 -1.27 12.01 -32.05
N SER A 198 0.05 12.02 -31.99
CA SER A 198 0.89 10.83 -32.09
C SER A 198 0.80 9.88 -30.89
N ILE A 199 0.21 10.28 -29.76
CA ILE A 199 0.02 9.37 -28.60
C ILE A 199 -0.98 8.26 -28.94
N CYS A 200 -1.87 8.50 -29.90
CA CYS A 200 -2.86 7.55 -30.40
C CYS A 200 -2.21 6.42 -31.22
N MET A 201 -0.89 6.46 -31.43
CA MET A 201 -0.10 5.37 -32.01
C MET A 201 0.41 4.34 -30.99
N HIS A 202 0.28 4.58 -29.68
CA HIS A 202 0.74 3.63 -28.65
C HIS A 202 -0.34 2.65 -28.19
N ASP A 203 -1.62 2.94 -28.42
CA ASP A 203 -2.70 1.96 -28.31
C ASP A 203 -3.20 1.65 -29.73
N GLU A 204 -2.96 0.42 -30.19
CA GLU A 204 -3.38 -0.05 -31.52
C GLU A 204 -4.89 0.08 -31.76
N ARG A 205 -5.69 0.27 -30.71
CA ARG A 205 -7.15 0.44 -30.78
C ARG A 205 -7.60 1.88 -31.01
N MET A 206 -6.69 2.86 -31.04
CA MET A 206 -7.05 4.26 -31.26
C MET A 206 -6.74 4.72 -32.68
N PHE A 207 -7.54 5.67 -33.19
CA PHE A 207 -7.40 6.31 -34.49
C PHE A 207 -7.34 7.84 -34.30
N PRO A 208 -6.29 8.52 -34.80
CA PRO A 208 -6.19 9.97 -34.73
C PRO A 208 -7.03 10.64 -35.83
N CYS A 209 -7.84 11.64 -35.46
CA CYS A 209 -8.48 12.54 -36.42
C CYS A 209 -7.42 13.37 -37.18
N ARG A 210 -7.69 13.74 -38.43
CA ARG A 210 -6.71 14.43 -39.29
C ARG A 210 -6.46 15.88 -38.86
N ASP A 211 -7.44 16.52 -38.21
CA ASP A 211 -7.31 17.84 -37.60
C ASP A 211 -6.37 17.87 -36.40
N ASN A 212 -5.93 16.69 -35.97
CA ASN A 212 -4.95 16.50 -34.93
C ASN A 212 -5.41 16.92 -33.53
N ARG A 213 -6.74 17.03 -33.29
CA ARG A 213 -7.32 17.52 -32.03
C ARG A 213 -8.06 16.47 -31.20
N LYS A 214 -8.49 15.38 -31.81
CA LYS A 214 -9.26 14.32 -31.15
C LYS A 214 -8.76 12.93 -31.59
N CYS A 215 -8.83 11.97 -30.68
CA CYS A 215 -8.60 10.57 -30.99
C CYS A 215 -9.84 9.76 -30.62
N ILE A 216 -10.24 8.90 -31.54
CA ILE A 216 -11.42 8.05 -31.44
C ILE A 216 -10.97 6.59 -31.38
N LEU A 217 -11.85 5.69 -30.98
CA LEU A 217 -11.56 4.27 -31.11
C LEU A 217 -11.53 3.88 -32.59
N ARG A 218 -10.71 2.91 -32.97
CA ARG A 218 -10.72 2.34 -34.32
C ARG A 218 -12.07 1.76 -34.71
N SER A 219 -12.90 1.36 -33.73
CA SER A 219 -14.28 0.92 -33.97
C SER A 219 -15.22 2.05 -34.38
N GLN A 220 -14.86 3.30 -34.09
CA GLN A 220 -15.61 4.51 -34.46
C GLN A 220 -15.16 5.07 -35.81
N ARG A 221 -14.16 4.47 -36.44
CA ARG A 221 -13.79 4.83 -37.80
C ARG A 221 -14.74 4.13 -38.77
N CYS A 222 -15.40 4.89 -39.64
CA CYS A 222 -16.34 4.36 -40.62
C CYS A 222 -17.57 3.69 -39.96
N ASP A 223 -18.01 4.20 -38.81
CA ASP A 223 -19.18 3.69 -38.11
C ASP A 223 -20.47 4.41 -38.50
N GLY A 224 -20.36 5.42 -39.37
CA GLY A 224 -21.46 6.23 -39.88
C GLY A 224 -21.82 7.42 -39.00
N PHE A 225 -21.08 7.67 -37.92
CA PHE A 225 -21.20 8.85 -37.08
C PHE A 225 -19.97 9.75 -37.25
N VAL A 226 -20.20 11.07 -37.21
CA VAL A 226 -19.12 12.05 -37.21
C VAL A 226 -18.63 12.22 -35.77
N ASP A 227 -17.61 11.48 -35.40
CA ASP A 227 -16.90 11.60 -34.14
C ASP A 227 -15.70 12.55 -34.26
N CYS A 228 -15.06 12.68 -35.42
CA CYS A 228 -14.02 13.69 -35.66
C CYS A 228 -14.63 15.06 -36.03
N TYR A 229 -14.09 16.15 -35.47
CA TYR A 229 -14.57 17.51 -35.79
C TYR A 229 -14.38 17.90 -37.26
N ASP A 230 -13.48 17.23 -37.96
CA ASP A 230 -13.16 17.42 -39.37
C ASP A 230 -13.67 16.28 -40.27
N GLU A 231 -14.55 15.42 -39.74
CA GLU A 231 -15.18 14.28 -40.43
C GLU A 231 -14.18 13.24 -40.97
N SER A 232 -12.91 13.29 -40.51
CA SER A 232 -11.83 12.44 -41.02
C SER A 232 -11.95 10.97 -40.68
N ASP A 233 -12.78 10.63 -39.72
CA ASP A 233 -13.19 9.28 -39.38
C ASP A 233 -14.09 8.62 -40.42
N GLU A 234 -14.86 9.42 -41.15
CA GLU A 234 -15.81 8.97 -42.18
C GLU A 234 -15.29 9.17 -43.62
N PHE A 235 -14.09 9.74 -43.77
CA PHE A 235 -13.43 9.88 -45.06
C PHE A 235 -12.67 8.60 -45.48
N TYR A 236 -12.82 8.22 -46.75
CA TYR A 236 -12.15 7.05 -47.38
C TYR A 236 -12.49 5.68 -46.74
N CYS A 237 -13.74 5.47 -46.38
CA CYS A 237 -14.26 4.21 -45.83
C CYS A 237 -14.56 3.11 -46.87
N ALA A 238 -13.87 3.15 -48.02
CA ALA A 238 -14.20 2.36 -49.21
C ALA A 238 -14.09 0.84 -49.07
N ASP A 239 -13.63 0.31 -47.92
CA ASP A 239 -13.49 -1.13 -47.67
C ASP A 239 -13.92 -1.59 -46.25
N LEU A 240 -14.64 -0.78 -45.46
CA LEU A 240 -14.99 -1.15 -44.07
C LEU A 240 -16.50 -1.23 -43.74
N ALA A 241 -17.39 -0.86 -44.66
CA ALA A 241 -18.81 -1.26 -44.57
C ALA A 241 -18.98 -2.50 -45.46
N ILE A 242 -19.27 -3.70 -44.98
CA ILE A 242 -20.55 -4.09 -44.38
C ILE A 242 -20.32 -5.39 -43.61
N ALA A 243 -20.60 -5.42 -42.30
CA ALA A 243 -20.81 -6.68 -41.60
C ALA A 243 -21.86 -6.58 -40.49
N TRP A 244 -22.91 -5.77 -40.65
CA TRP A 244 -24.12 -5.89 -39.83
C TRP A 244 -25.37 -5.54 -40.64
N SER A 245 -26.00 -6.57 -41.21
CA SER A 245 -27.45 -6.58 -41.41
C SER A 245 -27.95 -8.03 -41.55
N HIS A 246 -28.85 -8.40 -40.62
CA HIS A 246 -29.63 -9.63 -40.45
C HIS A 246 -28.99 -10.83 -39.74
#